data_AF-A0A8X6YQZ3-F1
#
_entry.id   AF-A0A8X6YQZ3-F1
#
_cell.length_a   1.000
_cell.length_b   1.000
_cell.length_c   1.000
_cell.angle_alpha   90.00
_cell.angle_beta   90.00
_cell.angle_gamma   90.00
#
_symmetry.space_group_name_H-M   'P 1'
#
loop_
_entity.id
_entity.type
_entity.pdbx_description
1 polymer ?
#
loop_
_entity_poly.entity_id
_entity_poly.type
_entity_poly.pdbx_seq_one_letter_code
_entity_poly.pdbx_strand_id
1 'polypeptide(L)'
;MIDYLSKYVELKPLNSATAQSVVTVMKSIYATHGIPEELVSDGGPPYNSNLMMNFFREWRIKHHVTPPHFPRENGQIERAVQTVKNSLTKAAEEGKDLYVVLFDYRIQPAKDTPSPAELLMGRKLRTFLPSHPGQLKPTFDVERAREKL
;
A
#
# COMPACT_ATOMS: atom_id res chain seq x y z
N MET A 1 3.18 4.23 0.82
CA MET A 1 3.30 3.09 1.74
C MET A 1 3.02 1.81 0.96
N ILE A 2 3.68 0.70 1.26
CA ILE A 2 3.47 -0.58 0.57
C ILE A 2 3.19 -1.65 1.62
N ASP A 3 2.12 -2.41 1.44
CA ASP A 3 1.86 -3.59 2.25
C ASP A 3 2.85 -4.71 1.90
N TYR A 4 3.45 -5.33 2.92
CA TYR A 4 4.55 -6.26 2.70
C TYR A 4 4.11 -7.57 2.03
N LEU A 5 2.91 -8.07 2.33
CA LEU A 5 2.43 -9.34 1.79
C LEU A 5 1.85 -9.16 0.38
N SER A 6 0.84 -8.31 0.25
CA SER A 6 0.09 -8.10 -0.98
C SER A 6 0.86 -7.26 -2.01
N LYS A 7 1.87 -6.51 -1.57
CA LYS A 7 2.53 -5.46 -2.37
C LYS A 7 1.56 -4.35 -2.78
N TYR A 8 0.43 -4.20 -2.08
CA TYR A 8 -0.52 -3.14 -2.34
C TYR A 8 0.08 -1.79 -2.01
N VAL A 9 0.02 -0.85 -2.96
CA VAL A 9 0.65 0.46 -2.83
C VAL A 9 -0.38 1.51 -2.50
N GLU A 10 -0.16 2.22 -1.40
CA GLU A 10 -0.82 3.47 -1.06
C GLU A 10 0.03 4.67 -1.44
N LEU A 11 -0.56 5.55 -2.25
CA LEU A 11 0.05 6.78 -2.73
C LEU A 11 -0.81 7.96 -2.29
N LYS A 12 -0.21 8.87 -1.53
CA LYS A 12 -0.84 10.08 -1.02
C LYS A 12 0.12 11.25 -1.22
N PRO A 13 -0.34 12.39 -1.76
CA PRO A 13 0.50 13.58 -1.88
C PRO A 13 0.88 14.09 -0.49
N LEU A 14 2.11 14.58 -0.36
CA LEU A 14 2.59 15.26 0.82
C LEU A 14 2.76 16.75 0.50
N ASN A 15 2.14 17.60 1.31
CA ASN A 15 2.28 19.06 1.18
C ASN A 15 3.64 19.56 1.69
N SER A 16 4.28 18.80 2.59
CA SER A 16 5.64 19.05 3.06
C SER A 16 6.29 17.74 3.53
N ALA A 17 7.62 17.69 3.54
CA ALA A 17 8.39 16.55 4.06
C ALA A 17 8.55 16.58 5.61
N THR A 18 7.69 17.32 6.32
CA THR A 18 7.76 17.43 7.78
C THR A 18 7.19 16.19 8.46
N ALA A 19 7.67 15.87 9.67
CA ALA A 19 7.17 14.75 10.46
C ALA A 19 5.65 14.83 10.70
N GLN A 20 5.14 16.03 10.98
CA GLN A 20 3.71 16.26 11.19
C GLN A 20 2.88 15.95 9.95
N SER A 21 3.33 16.39 8.77
CA SER A 21 2.65 16.10 7.50
C SER A 21 2.62 14.59 7.21
N VAL A 22 3.74 13.89 7.47
CA VAL A 22 3.83 12.45 7.28
C VAL A 22 2.91 11.69 8.24
N VAL A 23 2.87 12.07 9.53
CA VAL A 23 1.95 11.46 10.51
C VAL A 23 0.50 11.61 10.09
N THR A 24 0.08 12.79 9.64
CA THR A 24 -1.31 13.00 9.17
C THR A 24 -1.66 12.07 8.02
N VAL A 25 -0.75 11.93 7.03
CA VAL A 25 -0.96 11.02 5.90
C VAL A 25 -0.98 9.56 6.36
N MET A 26 -0.07 9.14 7.25
CA MET A 26 -0.08 7.79 7.82
C MET A 26 -1.39 7.46 8.52
N LYS A 27 -1.90 8.37 9.37
CA LYS A 27 -3.20 8.20 10.04
C LYS A 27 -4.34 8.01 9.02
N SER A 28 -4.32 8.74 7.90
CA SER A 28 -5.33 8.56 6.84
C SER A 28 -5.27 7.18 6.17
N ILE A 29 -4.06 6.64 6.00
CA ILE A 29 -3.84 5.29 5.46
C ILE A 29 -4.31 4.24 6.48
N TYR A 30 -3.95 4.41 7.74
CA TYR A 30 -4.33 3.47 8.80
C TYR A 30 -5.83 3.48 9.10
N ALA A 31 -6.53 4.61 8.90
CA ALA A 31 -7.98 4.65 8.97
C ALA A 31 -8.66 3.80 7.86
N THR A 32 -7.96 3.55 6.75
CA THR A 32 -8.46 2.74 5.64
C THR A 32 -8.14 1.26 5.82
N HIS A 33 -6.91 0.95 6.25
CA HIS A 33 -6.36 -0.42 6.24
C HIS A 33 -6.19 -1.04 7.62
N GLY A 34 -6.29 -0.25 8.67
CA GLY A 34 -5.89 -0.61 10.03
C GLY A 34 -4.48 -0.13 10.38
N ILE A 35 -4.17 -0.19 11.67
CA ILE A 35 -2.85 0.16 12.21
C ILE A 35 -1.93 -1.06 12.04
N PRO A 36 -0.76 -0.92 11.40
CA PRO A 36 0.16 -2.04 11.23
C PRO A 36 0.84 -2.39 12.55
N GLU A 37 1.16 -3.67 12.74
CA GLU A 37 2.01 -4.11 13.86
C GLU A 37 3.46 -3.63 13.68
N GLU A 38 3.95 -3.65 12.45
CA GLU A 38 5.34 -3.34 12.09
C GLU A 38 5.41 -2.36 10.92
N LEU A 39 6.35 -1.42 11.01
CA LEU A 39 6.66 -0.47 9.94
C LEU A 39 8.15 -0.48 9.68
N VAL A 40 8.53 -0.56 8.40
CA VAL A 40 9.92 -0.54 7.96
C VAL A 40 10.24 0.77 7.24
N SER A 41 11.34 1.46 7.60
CA SER A 41 11.84 2.62 6.87
C SER A 41 13.37 2.72 6.86
N ASP A 42 13.91 3.67 6.08
CA ASP A 42 15.35 3.95 5.94
C ASP A 42 16.00 4.65 7.15
N GLY A 43 15.21 4.98 8.18
CA GLY A 43 15.69 5.69 9.37
C GLY A 43 16.13 7.14 9.11
N GLY A 44 15.91 7.68 7.91
CA GLY A 44 16.16 9.08 7.61
C GLY A 44 15.05 9.99 8.14
N PRO A 45 15.25 11.32 8.09
CA PRO A 45 14.17 12.27 8.36
C PRO A 45 12.98 12.06 7.39
N PRO A 46 11.72 12.17 7.86
CA PRO A 46 11.33 12.52 9.23
C PRO A 46 11.18 11.33 10.18
N TYR A 47 11.52 10.11 9.77
CA TYR A 47 11.26 8.88 10.54
C TYR A 47 12.11 8.75 11.80
N ASN A 48 13.27 9.41 11.87
CA ASN A 48 14.11 9.47 13.07
C ASN A 48 13.78 10.62 14.03
N SER A 49 12.72 11.39 13.79
CA SER A 49 12.35 12.50 14.66
C SER A 49 11.66 12.02 15.95
N ASN A 50 11.81 12.79 17.04
CA ASN A 50 11.11 12.53 18.31
C ASN A 50 9.59 12.45 18.15
N LEU A 51 9.02 13.28 17.27
CA LEU A 51 7.61 13.26 16.95
C LEU A 51 7.20 11.88 16.39
N MET A 52 7.98 11.36 15.43
CA MET A 52 7.67 10.07 14.82
C MET A 52 7.86 8.91 15.79
N MET A 53 8.93 8.92 16.60
CA MET A 53 9.16 7.90 17.63
C MET A 53 8.03 7.86 18.66
N ASN A 54 7.53 9.03 19.08
CA ASN A 54 6.39 9.12 19.98
C ASN A 54 5.11 8.60 19.32
N PHE A 55 4.87 8.96 18.06
CA PHE A 55 3.74 8.47 17.28
C PHE A 55 3.75 6.93 17.18
N PHE A 56 4.88 6.31 16.82
CA PHE A 56 5.00 4.87 16.74
C PHE A 56 4.76 4.20 18.10
N ARG A 57 5.27 4.77 19.19
CA ARG A 57 5.03 4.26 20.55
C ARG A 57 3.55 4.33 20.94
N GLU A 58 2.91 5.49 20.75
CA GLU A 58 1.50 5.72 21.11
C GLU A 58 0.58 4.78 20.32
N TRP A 59 0.86 4.58 19.04
CA TRP A 59 0.09 3.72 18.15
C TRP A 59 0.52 2.25 18.21
N ARG A 60 1.47 1.90 19.08
CA ARG A 60 2.01 0.55 19.31
C ARG A 60 2.56 -0.11 18.03
N ILE A 61 3.16 0.71 17.17
CA ILE A 61 3.81 0.28 15.93
C ILE A 61 5.28 -0.03 16.25
N LYS A 62 5.74 -1.23 15.93
CA LYS A 62 7.17 -1.56 15.97
C LYS A 62 7.84 -0.98 14.74
N HIS A 63 8.63 0.07 14.94
CA HIS A 63 9.40 0.68 13.86
C HIS A 63 10.75 -0.02 13.70
N HIS A 64 10.93 -0.64 12.54
CA HIS A 64 12.18 -1.24 12.10
C HIS A 64 12.90 -0.29 11.15
N VAL A 65 14.11 0.09 11.51
CA VAL A 65 15.00 0.83 10.61
C VAL A 65 15.83 -0.19 9.85
N THR A 66 15.65 -0.28 8.54
CA THR A 66 16.53 -1.10 7.70
C THR A 66 17.86 -0.38 7.53
N PRO A 67 18.99 -1.01 7.90
CA PRO A 67 20.29 -0.47 7.58
C PRO A 67 20.44 -0.33 6.05
N PRO A 68 21.21 0.64 5.56
CA PRO A 68 21.59 0.66 4.15
C PRO A 68 22.25 -0.68 3.82
N HIS A 69 21.70 -1.39 2.82
CA HIS A 69 22.18 -2.69 2.32
C HIS A 69 21.69 -3.97 3.06
N PHE A 70 20.38 -4.12 3.30
CA PHE A 70 19.75 -5.45 3.52
C PHE A 70 19.05 -5.98 2.25
N PRO A 71 19.80 -6.51 1.26
CA PRO A 71 19.29 -6.79 -0.09
C PRO A 71 18.33 -7.99 -0.19
N ARG A 72 18.31 -8.91 0.78
CA ARG A 72 17.52 -10.16 0.67
C ARG A 72 16.03 -9.97 0.94
N GLU A 73 15.66 -9.17 1.93
CA GLU A 73 14.26 -8.99 2.34
C GLU A 73 13.62 -7.78 1.64
N ASN A 74 14.39 -6.72 1.40
CA ASN A 74 13.89 -5.51 0.75
C ASN A 74 13.80 -5.61 -0.78
N GLY A 75 14.53 -6.51 -1.44
CA GLY A 75 14.63 -6.52 -2.90
C GLY A 75 13.28 -6.64 -3.64
N GLN A 76 12.29 -7.31 -3.05
CA GLN A 76 10.94 -7.36 -3.62
C GLN A 76 10.17 -6.05 -3.46
N ILE A 77 10.30 -5.40 -2.30
CA ILE A 77 9.68 -4.10 -2.04
C ILE A 77 10.36 -3.02 -2.88
N GLU A 78 11.69 -3.02 -2.98
CA GLU A 78 12.45 -2.11 -3.84
C GLU A 78 12.03 -2.25 -5.30
N ARG A 79 11.88 -3.47 -5.81
CA ARG A 79 11.34 -3.71 -7.15
C ARG A 79 9.92 -3.14 -7.29
N ALA A 80 9.04 -3.40 -6.33
CA ALA A 80 7.67 -2.86 -6.35
C ALA A 80 7.65 -1.33 -6.36
N VAL A 81 8.44 -0.68 -5.50
CA VAL A 81 8.63 0.77 -5.46
C VAL A 81 9.12 1.28 -6.81
N GLN A 82 10.13 0.63 -7.39
CA GLN A 82 10.71 1.05 -8.66
C GLN A 82 9.70 0.91 -9.81
N THR A 83 8.95 -0.19 -9.85
CA THR A 83 7.89 -0.40 -10.83
C THR A 83 6.85 0.71 -10.76
N VAL A 84 6.33 1.01 -9.56
CA VAL A 84 5.33 2.07 -9.40
C VAL A 84 5.90 3.44 -9.77
N LYS A 85 7.12 3.78 -9.31
CA LYS A 85 7.77 5.04 -9.68
C LYS A 85 7.89 5.19 -11.19
N ASN A 86 8.41 4.16 -11.88
CA ASN A 86 8.57 4.18 -13.33
C ASN A 86 7.23 4.35 -14.05
N SER A 87 6.19 3.61 -13.62
CA SER A 87 4.85 3.72 -14.20
C SER A 87 4.26 5.12 -14.02
N LEU A 88 4.41 5.72 -12.84
CA LEU A 88 3.90 7.06 -12.55
C LEU A 88 4.69 8.16 -13.28
N THR A 89 6.02 8.05 -13.35
CA THR A 89 6.87 8.99 -14.10
C THR A 89 6.49 9.00 -15.57
N LYS A 90 6.40 7.81 -16.18
CA LYS A 90 5.98 7.69 -17.59
C LYS A 90 4.57 8.23 -17.81
N ALA A 91 3.64 7.96 -16.89
CA ALA A 91 2.29 8.49 -16.97
C ALA A 91 2.26 10.02 -16.89
N ALA A 92 3.09 10.62 -16.02
CA ALA A 92 3.20 12.07 -15.92
C ALA A 92 3.78 12.69 -17.20
N GLU A 93 4.80 12.08 -17.81
CA GLU A 93 5.38 12.51 -19.09
C GLU A 93 4.37 12.44 -20.24
N GLU A 94 3.52 11.41 -20.25
CA GLU A 94 2.48 11.20 -21.27
C GLU A 94 1.18 11.97 -20.97
N GLY A 95 1.09 12.72 -19.87
CA GLY A 95 -0.12 13.45 -19.47
C GLY A 95 -1.30 12.55 -19.08
N LYS A 96 -1.03 11.32 -18.62
CA LYS A 96 -2.04 10.35 -18.19
C LYS A 96 -2.49 10.60 -16.75
N ASP A 97 -3.71 10.16 -16.44
CA ASP A 97 -4.23 10.18 -15.09
C ASP A 97 -3.47 9.17 -14.19
N LEU A 98 -2.78 9.70 -13.18
CA LEU A 98 -1.99 8.91 -12.23
C LEU A 98 -2.85 7.96 -11.39
N TYR A 99 -4.12 8.29 -11.14
CA TYR A 99 -5.03 7.42 -10.41
C TYR A 99 -5.42 6.19 -11.22
N VAL A 100 -5.57 6.34 -12.55
CA VAL A 100 -5.80 5.19 -13.45
C VAL A 100 -4.58 4.28 -13.45
N VAL A 101 -3.38 4.84 -13.56
CA VAL A 101 -2.12 4.07 -13.55
C VAL A 101 -1.92 3.34 -12.22
N LEU A 102 -2.23 4.00 -11.10
CA LEU A 102 -2.18 3.38 -9.77
C LEU A 102 -3.23 2.28 -9.62
N PHE A 103 -4.44 2.50 -10.14
CA PHE A 103 -5.50 1.50 -10.17
C PHE A 103 -5.05 0.27 -10.96
N ASP A 104 -4.54 0.46 -12.18
CA ASP A 104 -4.03 -0.61 -13.06
C ASP A 104 -2.94 -1.42 -12.37
N TYR A 105 -1.99 -0.76 -11.69
CA TYR A 105 -0.97 -1.45 -10.91
C TYR A 105 -1.58 -2.35 -9.82
N ARG A 106 -2.59 -1.87 -9.10
CA ARG A 106 -3.22 -2.60 -7.99
C ARG A 106 -4.01 -3.82 -8.45
N ILE A 107 -4.56 -3.80 -9.66
CA ILE A 107 -5.37 -4.89 -10.22
C ILE A 107 -4.59 -5.85 -11.12
N GLN A 108 -3.32 -5.55 -11.43
CA GLN A 108 -2.52 -6.37 -12.33
C GLN A 108 -1.95 -7.59 -11.57
N PRO A 109 -2.34 -8.82 -11.93
CA PRO A 109 -1.75 -10.03 -11.35
C PRO A 109 -0.33 -10.25 -11.87
N ALA A 110 0.50 -10.93 -11.07
CA ALA A 110 1.75 -11.50 -11.55
C ALA A 110 1.49 -12.91 -12.13
N LYS A 111 2.49 -13.49 -12.81
CA LYS A 111 2.35 -14.77 -13.55
C LYS A 111 1.63 -15.86 -12.74
N ASP A 112 2.01 -16.04 -11.48
CA ASP A 112 1.50 -17.10 -10.61
C ASP A 112 1.00 -16.54 -9.26
N THR A 113 0.68 -15.24 -9.19
CA THR A 113 0.25 -14.59 -7.95
C THR A 113 -0.93 -13.65 -8.22
N PRO A 114 -2.00 -13.68 -7.40
CA PRO A 114 -3.09 -12.72 -7.51
C PRO A 114 -2.59 -11.27 -7.44
N SER A 115 -3.39 -10.34 -7.97
CA SER A 115 -3.05 -8.92 -7.93
C SER A 115 -2.95 -8.40 -6.49
N PRO A 116 -2.23 -7.28 -6.27
CA PRO A 116 -2.13 -6.68 -4.94
C PRO A 116 -3.49 -6.39 -4.30
N ALA A 117 -4.47 -5.94 -5.08
CA ALA A 117 -5.82 -5.68 -4.59
C ALA A 117 -6.57 -6.97 -4.21
N GLU A 118 -6.39 -8.05 -4.98
CA GLU A 118 -7.00 -9.34 -4.64
C GLU A 118 -6.43 -9.92 -3.35
N LEU A 119 -5.11 -9.87 -3.18
CA LEU A 119 -4.44 -10.35 -1.97
C LEU A 119 -4.88 -9.56 -0.73
N LEU A 120 -5.03 -8.24 -0.85
CA LEU A 120 -5.42 -7.38 0.27
C LEU A 120 -6.92 -7.48 0.58
N MET A 121 -7.78 -7.50 -0.44
CA MET A 121 -9.24 -7.38 -0.27
C MET A 121 -9.98 -8.72 -0.32
N GLY A 122 -9.29 -9.82 -0.64
CA GLY A 122 -9.89 -11.15 -0.75
C GLY A 122 -10.92 -11.29 -1.87
N ARG A 123 -10.85 -10.43 -2.91
CA ARG A 123 -11.75 -10.46 -4.08
C ARG A 123 -11.17 -9.71 -5.27
N LYS A 124 -11.64 -10.03 -6.47
CA LYS A 124 -11.35 -9.20 -7.65
C LYS A 124 -12.08 -7.87 -7.58
N LEU A 125 -11.38 -6.82 -7.98
CA LEU A 125 -11.98 -5.52 -8.19
C LEU A 125 -12.63 -5.45 -9.56
N ARG A 126 -13.74 -4.71 -9.65
CA ARG A 126 -14.39 -4.42 -10.92
C ARG A 126 -13.50 -3.46 -11.72
N THR A 127 -13.23 -3.80 -12.97
CA THR A 127 -12.42 -3.00 -13.90
C THR A 127 -13.30 -2.46 -15.03
N PHE A 128 -12.70 -1.70 -15.95
CA PHE A 128 -13.38 -1.26 -17.17
C PHE A 128 -13.63 -2.40 -18.17
N LEU A 129 -12.98 -3.55 -17.97
CA LEU A 129 -13.17 -4.74 -18.81
C LEU A 129 -14.34 -5.57 -18.28
N PRO A 130 -15.13 -6.21 -19.18
CA PRO A 130 -16.16 -7.15 -18.77
C PRO A 130 -15.59 -8.26 -17.89
N SER A 131 -16.19 -8.47 -16.72
CA SER A 131 -15.84 -9.54 -15.79
C SER A 131 -17.09 -10.28 -15.36
N HIS A 132 -16.96 -11.57 -15.08
CA HIS A 132 -18.10 -12.38 -14.65
C HIS A 132 -18.50 -11.96 -13.22
N PRO A 133 -19.78 -11.68 -12.91
CA PRO A 133 -20.20 -11.20 -11.58
C PRO A 133 -19.76 -12.11 -10.42
N GLY A 134 -19.68 -13.43 -10.67
CA GLY A 134 -19.18 -14.40 -9.69
C GLY A 134 -17.72 -14.18 -9.27
N GLN A 135 -16.89 -13.56 -10.11
CA GLN A 135 -15.49 -13.26 -9.81
C GLN A 135 -15.32 -12.08 -8.84
N LEU A 136 -16.34 -11.22 -8.73
CA LEU A 136 -16.32 -10.04 -7.86
C LEU A 136 -16.79 -10.35 -6.43
N LYS A 137 -17.28 -11.57 -6.19
CA LYS A 137 -17.73 -12.00 -4.88
C LYS A 137 -16.53 -12.14 -3.93
N PRO A 138 -16.66 -11.70 -2.67
CA PRO A 138 -15.70 -12.03 -1.63
C PRO A 138 -15.48 -13.53 -1.48
N THR A 139 -14.27 -13.92 -1.07
CA THR A 139 -13.93 -15.32 -0.77
C THR A 139 -14.61 -15.84 0.50
N PHE A 140 -15.05 -14.96 1.39
CA PHE A 140 -15.81 -15.32 2.58
C PHE A 140 -17.32 -15.36 2.32
N ASP A 141 -18.03 -16.14 3.15
CA ASP A 141 -19.48 -16.34 3.02
C ASP A 141 -20.26 -15.06 3.38
N VAL A 142 -20.72 -14.37 2.33
CA VAL A 142 -21.47 -13.12 2.45
C VAL A 142 -22.89 -13.34 2.97
N GLU A 143 -23.55 -14.45 2.61
CA GLU A 143 -24.93 -14.71 3.05
C GLU A 143 -24.96 -14.98 4.55
N ARG A 144 -24.02 -15.79 5.04
CA ARG A 144 -23.84 -16.01 6.47
C ARG A 144 -23.49 -14.73 7.24
N ALA A 145 -22.76 -13.80 6.62
CA ALA A 145 -22.49 -12.50 7.23
C ALA A 145 -23.74 -11.61 7.26
N ARG A 146 -24.58 -11.63 6.22
CA ARG A 146 -25.85 -10.89 6.15
C ARG A 146 -26.85 -11.32 7.20
N GLU A 147 -26.92 -12.61 7.52
CA GLU A 147 -27.80 -13.12 8.57
C GLU A 147 -27.46 -12.60 9.98
N LYS A 148 -26.25 -12.05 10.17
CA LYS A 148 -25.74 -11.57 11.46
C LYS A 148 -25.69 -10.05 11.61
N LEU A 149 -26.05 -9.31 10.55
CA LEU A 149 -26.10 -7.85 10.51
C LEU A 149 -27.54 -7.37 10.66
#